data_AF-A0A527GM93-F1
#
_entry.id   AF-A0A527GM93-F1
#
_cell.length_a   1.000
_cell.length_b   1.000
_cell.length_c   1.000
_cell.angle_alpha   90.00
_cell.angle_beta   90.00
_cell.angle_gamma   90.00
#
_symmetry.space_group_name_H-M   'P 1'
#
loop_
_entity.id
_entity.type
_entity.pdbx_description
1 polymer ?
#
loop_
_entity_poly.entity_id
_entity_poly.type
_entity_poly.pdbx_seq_one_letter_code
_entity_poly.pdbx_strand_id
1 'polypeptide(L)' 'MSVFDAILLFLAGFLSGAANAVAGGGTFITFGAMTLVGLPPIVANATSSVTQFPGYITS' A
#
# COMPACT_ATOMS: atom_id res chain seq x y z
N MET A 1 -13.68 -3.31 -10.42
CA MET A 1 -12.96 -2.27 -9.65
C MET A 1 -13.68 -0.96 -9.93
N SER A 2 -14.30 -0.38 -8.91
CA SER A 2 -14.96 0.91 -9.06
C SER A 2 -13.91 2.03 -9.13
N VAL A 3 -14.29 3.19 -9.67
CA VAL A 3 -13.42 4.38 -9.68
C VAL A 3 -13.01 4.79 -8.27
N PHE A 4 -13.89 4.55 -7.30
CA PHE A 4 -13.62 4.79 -5.88
C PHE A 4 -12.48 3.90 -5.36
N ASP A 5 -12.49 2.60 -5.69
CA ASP A 5 -11.41 1.68 -5.29
C ASP A 5 -10.06 2.10 -5.88
N ALA A 6 -10.05 2.58 -7.13
CA ALA A 6 -8.84 3.03 -7.81
C ALA A 6 -8.23 4.26 -7.12
N ILE A 7 -9.05 5.24 -6.75
CA ILE A 7 -8.60 6.44 -6.02
C ILE A 7 -8.08 6.06 -4.63
N LEU A 8 -8.78 5.15 -3.94
CA LEU A 8 -8.41 4.70 -2.60
C LEU A 8 -7.07 3.95 -2.61
N LEU A 9 -6.88 3.03 -3.56
CA LEU A 9 -5.61 2.30 -3.72
C LEU A 9 -4.45 3.21 -4.13
N PHE A 10 -4.69 4.21 -4.99
CA PHE A 10 -3.68 5.18 -5.40
C PHE A 10 -3.20 6.02 -4.21
N LEU A 11 -4.12 6.57 -3.42
CA LEU A 11 -3.80 7.35 -2.22
C LEU A 11 -3.11 6.48 -1.16
N ALA A 12 -3.58 5.25 -0.94
CA ALA A 12 -2.97 4.32 -0.01
C ALA A 12 -1.54 3.94 -0.40
N GLY A 13 -1.27 3.73 -1.69
CA GLY A 13 0.07 3.47 -2.21
C GLY A 13 1.01 4.66 -2.04
N PHE A 14 0.54 5.87 -2.35
CA PHE A 14 1.33 7.10 -2.19
C PHE A 14 1.67 7.38 -0.72
N LEU A 15 0.68 7.30 0.19
CA LEU A 15 0.91 7.47 1.62
C LEU A 15 1.81 6.37 2.20
N SER A 16 1.61 5.12 1.78
CA SER A 16 2.45 3.99 2.20
C SER A 16 3.91 4.20 1.81
N GLY A 17 4.19 4.62 0.56
CA GLY A 17 5.54 4.93 0.11
C GLY A 17 6.20 6.05 0.93
N ALA A 18 5.49 7.15 1.15
CA ALA A 18 5.97 8.28 1.95
C ALA A 18 6.20 7.88 3.43
N ALA A 19 5.26 7.16 4.04
CA ALA A 19 5.39 6.67 5.41
C ALA A 19 6.53 5.66 5.57
N ASN A 20 6.77 4.81 4.55
CA ASN A 20 7.86 3.85 4.56
C ASN A 20 9.22 4.54 4.46
N ALA A 21 9.33 5.59 3.63
CA ALA A 21 10.53 6.42 3.52
C ALA A 21 10.86 7.18 4.82
N VAL A 22 9.84 7.54 5.63
CA VAL A 22 10.02 8.32 6.87
C VAL A 22 10.25 7.44 8.10
N ALA A 23 9.49 6.37 8.27
CA ALA A 23 9.44 5.60 9.53
C ALA A 23 9.31 4.08 9.36
N GLY A 24 9.31 3.55 8.13
CA GLY A 24 9.29 2.09 7.86
C GLY A 24 7.97 1.35 8.12
N GLY A 25 6.86 2.06 8.34
CA GLY A 25 5.56 1.47 8.71
C GLY A 25 4.49 1.43 7.60
N GLY A 26 4.84 1.77 6.36
CA GLY A 26 3.87 1.98 5.27
C GLY A 26 3.01 0.76 4.93
N THR A 27 3.51 -0.44 5.24
CA THR A 27 2.84 -1.71 4.96
C THR A 27 1.41 -1.75 5.50
N PHE A 28 1.17 -1.23 6.71
CA PHE A 28 -0.17 -1.23 7.31
C PHE A 28 -1.20 -0.44 6.50
N ILE A 29 -0.77 0.62 5.81
CA ILE A 29 -1.65 1.49 5.01
C ILE A 29 -2.08 0.77 3.73
N THR A 30 -1.12 0.23 2.97
CA THR A 30 -1.40 -0.54 1.73
C THR A 30 -2.10 -1.86 2.00
N PHE A 31 -1.73 -2.55 3.08
CA PHE A 31 -2.35 -3.82 3.46
C PHE A 31 -3.80 -3.61 3.90
N GLY A 32 -4.07 -2.58 4.73
CA GLY A 32 -5.42 -2.22 5.14
C GLY A 32 -6.31 -1.84 3.95
N ALA A 33 -5.80 -1.02 3.02
CA ALA A 33 -6.53 -0.63 1.82
C ALA A 33 -6.85 -1.83 0.92
N MET A 34 -5.92 -2.75 0.72
CA MET A 34 -6.17 -3.96 -0.09
C MET A 34 -7.15 -4.92 0.58
N THR A 35 -7.07 -5.06 1.90
CA THR A 35 -8.01 -5.88 2.68
C THR A 35 -9.42 -5.28 2.64
N LEU A 36 -9.55 -3.95 2.66
CA LEU A 36 -10.81 -3.22 2.46
C LEU A 36 -11.43 -3.44 1.07
N VAL A 37 -10.58 -3.60 0.04
CA VAL A 37 -11.01 -3.93 -1.33
C VAL A 37 -11.36 -5.42 -1.49
N GLY A 38 -11.24 -6.22 -0.42
CA GLY A 38 -11.61 -7.64 -0.39
C GLY A 38 -10.55 -8.58 -0.95
N LEU A 39 -9.29 -8.11 -1.08
CA LEU A 39 -8.19 -8.97 -1.52
C LEU A 39 -7.82 -10.00 -0.44
N PRO A 40 -7.45 -11.24 -0.84
CA PRO A 40 -6.93 -12.23 0.09
C PRO A 40 -5.70 -11.70 0.85
N PRO A 41 -5.56 -11.98 2.16
CA PRO A 41 -4.46 -11.45 2.98
C PRO A 41 -3.07 -11.77 2.41
N ILE A 42 -2.90 -12.93 1.79
CA ILE A 42 -1.64 -13.35 1.15
C ILE A 42 -1.29 -12.43 -0.02
N VAL A 43 -2.27 -12.15 -0.89
CA VAL A 43 -2.07 -11.28 -2.06
C VAL A 43 -1.88 -9.83 -1.59
N ALA A 44 -2.68 -9.37 -0.63
CA ALA A 44 -2.56 -8.03 -0.06
C ALA A 44 -1.18 -7.76 0.57
N ASN A 45 -0.60 -8.74 1.28
CA ASN A 45 0.74 -8.61 1.87
C ASN A 45 1.85 -8.58 0.80
N ALA A 46 1.79 -9.49 -0.17
CA ALA A 46 2.74 -9.54 -1.28
C ALA A 46 2.73 -8.24 -2.09
N THR A 47 1.55 -7.72 -2.45
CA THR A 47 1.41 -6.47 -3.20
C THR A 47 1.80 -5.24 -2.36
N SER A 48 1.54 -5.24 -1.05
CA SER A 48 1.98 -4.17 -0.15
C SER A 48 3.51 -4.05 -0.10
N SER A 49 4.22 -5.18 -0.12
CA SER A 49 5.69 -5.20 -0.13
C SER A 49 6.26 -4.61 -1.42
N VAL A 50 5.65 -4.91 -2.57
CA VAL A 50 6.03 -4.32 -3.87
C VAL A 50 5.73 -2.82 -3.91
N THR A 51 4.61 -2.39 -3.34
CA THR A 51 4.19 -0.97 -3.32
C THR A 51 5.15 -0.10 -2.50
N GLN A 52 5.81 -0.69 -1.49
CA GLN A 52 6.78 -0.01 -0.63
C GLN A 52 8.20 0.01 -1.18
N PHE A 53 8.50 -0.76 -2.24
CA PHE A 53 9.80 -0.79 -2.89
C PHE A 53 10.38 0.60 -3.24
N PRO A 54 9.63 1.55 -3.85
CA PRO A 54 10.15 2.91 -4.07
C PRO A 54 10.48 3.65 -2.77
N GLY A 55 9.78 3.37 -1.67
CA GLY A 55 10.08 3.91 -0.34
C GLY A 55 11.43 3.42 0.21
N TYR A 56 11.84 2.20 -0.13
CA TYR A 56 13.16 1.66 0.21
C TYR A 56 14.30 2.23 -0.64
N ILE A 57 14.02 2.65 -1.89
CA ILE A 57 15.04 3.25 -2.75
C ILE A 57 15.42 4.65 -2.27
N THR A 58 14.50 5.35 -1.61
CA THR A 58 14.69 6.74 -1.15
C THR A 58 15.18 6.87 0.29
N SER A 59 15.29 5.76 1.05
CA SER A 59 15.72 5.72 2.46
C SER A 59 17.20 5.41 2.64
#